data_AF-A0A533YBK1-F1
#
_entry.id   AF-A0A533YBK1-F1
#
_cell.length_a   1.000
_cell.length_b   1.000
_cell.length_c   1.000
_cell.angle_alpha   90.00
_cell.angle_beta   90.00
_cell.angle_gamma   90.00
#
_symmetry.space_group_name_H-M   'P 1'
#
loop_
_entity.id
_entity.type
_entity.pdbx_description
1 polymer ?
#
loop_
_entity_poly.entity_id
_entity_poly.type
_entity_poly.pdbx_seq_one_letter_code
_entity_poly.pdbx_strand_id
1 'polypeptide(L)'
;MRAAAHMVATGRGWKLLPAAVVMGIAAAAGGVSCTLFQGELVSKGQALYEHYCMHCHGENGHQNEGYNWAHMPDPRPKDLSAKEEMSTFKDEELFGTISRDMKDTTPELGDKIGDDEFAVPTMPTFKYTLSEEEIWAIVAYVRTLHGMKLTYDVEGRKKELQDRLQAAQQKFDQAKQALEEAEKKAAEEAEKKGVETDDAATSKEQEVLAAAAKELEIAKTAAANFSTRPKYAAVPRLELTVSPTVSVKLSEIGKRLYLNKYGCNACHRVGDAGGVVGPALDRAGFRLNSTWVYRWVKYPQSMKPETRMPNLGLSDQDAKAITMYLGTLRAPRPEQPIAKVSN
;
A
#
# COMPACT_ATOMS: atom_id res chain seq x y z
N MET A 1 23.71 -38.37 -60.69
CA MET A 1 23.58 -37.78 -62.04
C MET A 1 22.95 -36.40 -61.87
N ARG A 2 23.76 -35.34 -61.98
CA ARG A 2 23.66 -34.26 -62.99
C ARG A 2 22.32 -33.49 -62.91
N ALA A 3 22.30 -32.26 -62.38
CA ALA A 3 22.64 -30.98 -63.05
C ALA A 3 21.33 -30.15 -63.10
N ALA A 4 21.25 -28.83 -63.08
CA ALA A 4 22.19 -27.71 -62.93
C ALA A 4 21.37 -26.45 -62.58
N ALA A 5 22.07 -25.46 -62.04
CA ALA A 5 21.61 -24.11 -61.76
C ALA A 5 21.27 -23.30 -63.03
N HIS A 6 20.51 -22.20 -62.87
CA HIS A 6 20.88 -20.93 -63.47
C HIS A 6 20.35 -19.73 -62.67
N MET A 7 21.29 -18.99 -62.08
CA MET A 7 21.20 -17.54 -61.85
C MET A 7 21.44 -16.83 -63.19
N VAL A 8 20.74 -15.71 -63.43
CA VAL A 8 21.30 -14.54 -64.12
C VAL A 8 20.79 -13.27 -63.43
N ALA A 9 21.74 -12.42 -63.04
CA ALA A 9 21.54 -11.09 -62.53
C ALA A 9 21.79 -10.05 -63.63
N THR A 10 20.94 -9.02 -63.71
CA THR A 10 21.19 -7.70 -64.34
C THR A 10 20.11 -6.77 -63.77
N GLY A 11 20.30 -5.53 -63.31
CA GLY A 11 21.41 -4.62 -63.26
C GLY A 11 20.94 -3.35 -62.53
N ARG A 12 21.84 -2.82 -61.70
CA ARG A 12 22.00 -1.46 -61.16
C ARG A 12 21.01 -0.36 -61.58
N GLY A 13 20.44 0.34 -60.60
CA GLY A 13 19.76 1.63 -60.77
C GLY A 13 19.42 2.29 -59.44
N TRP A 14 20.42 2.84 -58.74
CA TRP A 14 20.20 3.69 -57.56
C TRP A 14 19.68 5.06 -58.03
N LYS A 15 18.42 5.39 -57.72
CA LYS A 15 17.92 6.77 -57.84
C LYS A 15 18.09 7.47 -56.50
N LEU A 16 18.93 8.51 -56.51
CA LEU A 16 19.04 9.52 -55.46
C LEU A 16 17.70 10.25 -55.34
N LEU A 17 17.07 10.18 -54.17
CA LEU A 17 15.98 11.08 -53.77
C LEU A 17 16.60 12.25 -52.99
N PRO A 18 16.16 13.50 -53.22
CA PRO A 18 16.77 14.67 -52.60
C PRO A 18 16.47 14.70 -51.10
N ALA A 19 17.51 15.03 -50.33
CA ALA A 19 17.42 15.27 -48.89
C ALA A 19 16.39 16.37 -48.60
N ALA A 20 15.24 15.97 -48.06
CA ALA A 20 14.34 16.90 -47.40
C ALA A 20 14.99 17.30 -46.08
N VAL A 21 15.32 18.59 -45.99
CA VAL A 21 15.77 19.27 -44.78
C VAL A 21 14.73 19.05 -43.68
N VAL A 22 15.02 18.16 -42.74
CA VAL A 22 14.31 18.10 -41.47
C VAL A 22 14.79 19.31 -40.66
N MET A 23 14.06 20.42 -40.79
CA MET A 23 14.16 21.53 -39.85
C MET A 23 13.87 20.98 -38.45
N GLY A 24 14.84 21.17 -37.56
CA GLY A 24 14.77 20.71 -36.18
C GLY A 24 13.52 21.25 -35.49
N ILE A 25 12.73 20.33 -34.93
CA ILE A 25 11.78 20.67 -33.89
C ILE A 25 12.62 21.00 -32.66
N ALA A 26 12.76 22.29 -32.39
CA ALA A 26 13.27 22.79 -31.14
C ALA A 26 12.41 22.21 -30.00
N ALA A 27 13.08 21.57 -29.06
CA ALA A 27 12.49 20.99 -27.87
C ALA A 27 11.73 22.04 -27.05
N ALA A 28 10.40 21.98 -27.07
CA ALA A 28 9.54 22.47 -26.00
C ALA A 28 9.42 21.37 -24.93
N ALA A 29 10.54 20.97 -24.32
CA ALA A 29 10.63 19.80 -23.45
C ALA A 29 10.09 20.00 -22.01
N GLY A 30 9.50 21.15 -21.68
CA GLY A 30 8.93 21.41 -20.35
C GLY A 30 7.42 21.10 -20.22
N GLY A 31 6.62 21.48 -21.22
CA GLY A 31 5.14 21.46 -21.08
C GLY A 31 4.46 20.17 -21.52
N VAL A 32 4.98 19.51 -22.56
CA VAL A 32 4.37 18.28 -23.11
C VAL A 32 4.62 17.08 -22.21
N SER A 33 5.80 16.99 -21.58
CA SER A 33 6.14 15.90 -20.66
C SER A 33 5.29 15.93 -19.38
N CYS A 34 5.07 17.11 -18.78
CA CYS A 34 4.24 17.24 -17.58
C CYS A 34 2.76 16.93 -17.84
N THR A 35 2.21 17.33 -18.97
CA THR A 35 0.79 17.09 -19.31
C THR A 35 0.52 15.62 -19.64
N LEU A 36 1.45 14.95 -20.34
CA LEU A 36 1.36 13.51 -20.60
C LEU A 36 1.48 12.70 -19.31
N PHE A 37 2.44 13.03 -18.45
CA PHE A 37 2.63 12.36 -17.16
C PHE A 37 1.40 12.50 -16.25
N GLN A 38 0.82 13.70 -16.19
CA GLN A 38 -0.40 13.93 -15.42
C GLN A 38 -1.59 13.11 -15.99
N GLY A 39 -1.69 12.97 -17.31
CA GLY A 39 -2.70 12.11 -17.93
C GLY A 39 -2.54 10.63 -17.57
N GLU A 40 -1.32 10.11 -17.60
CA GLU A 40 -1.01 8.72 -17.21
C GLU A 40 -1.31 8.46 -15.73
N LEU A 41 -0.91 9.39 -14.86
CA LEU A 41 -1.15 9.30 -13.42
C LEU A 41 -2.65 9.31 -13.09
N VAL A 42 -3.43 10.18 -13.75
CA VAL A 42 -4.89 10.23 -13.60
C VAL A 42 -5.54 8.93 -14.09
N SER A 43 -5.10 8.38 -15.23
CA SER A 43 -5.65 7.12 -15.77
C SER A 43 -5.36 5.93 -14.84
N LYS A 44 -4.15 5.84 -14.29
CA LYS A 44 -3.79 4.86 -13.25
C LYS A 44 -4.65 5.03 -12.00
N GLY A 45 -4.87 6.29 -11.59
CA GLY A 45 -5.72 6.66 -10.46
C GLY A 45 -7.16 6.24 -10.64
N GLN A 46 -7.72 6.45 -11.83
CA GLN A 46 -9.09 6.06 -12.18
C GLN A 46 -9.30 4.55 -12.00
N ALA A 47 -8.41 3.73 -12.59
CA ALA A 47 -8.52 2.27 -12.49
C ALA A 47 -8.47 1.78 -11.02
N LEU A 48 -7.64 2.41 -10.18
CA LEU A 48 -7.56 2.10 -8.75
C LEU A 48 -8.81 2.57 -8.00
N TYR A 49 -9.33 3.75 -8.34
CA TYR A 49 -10.53 4.31 -7.75
C TYR A 49 -11.76 3.44 -8.05
N GLU A 50 -11.93 3.00 -9.30
CA GLU A 50 -12.98 2.06 -9.70
C GLU A 50 -12.90 0.75 -8.90
N HIS A 51 -11.68 0.24 -8.68
CA HIS A 51 -11.47 -1.00 -7.95
C HIS A 51 -11.75 -0.89 -6.45
N TYR A 52 -11.28 0.18 -5.79
CA TYR A 52 -11.24 0.29 -4.33
C TYR A 52 -12.23 1.30 -3.73
N CYS A 53 -12.55 2.39 -4.43
CA CYS A 53 -13.22 3.56 -3.86
C CYS A 53 -14.67 3.72 -4.34
N MET A 54 -14.92 3.43 -5.62
CA MET A 54 -16.20 3.68 -6.31
C MET A 54 -17.41 3.05 -5.62
N HIS A 55 -17.23 1.89 -5.00
CA HIS A 55 -18.31 1.16 -4.32
C HIS A 55 -18.92 1.97 -3.15
N CYS A 56 -18.15 2.89 -2.56
CA CYS A 56 -18.60 3.78 -1.49
C CYS A 56 -18.76 5.24 -1.95
N HIS A 57 -17.85 5.74 -2.78
CA HIS A 57 -17.82 7.14 -3.21
C HIS A 57 -18.58 7.42 -4.53
N GLY A 58 -19.05 6.40 -5.24
CA GLY A 58 -19.66 6.56 -6.57
C GLY A 58 -18.66 6.56 -7.70
N GLU A 59 -19.11 6.48 -8.96
CA GLU A 59 -18.25 6.58 -10.14
C GLU A 59 -17.76 8.03 -10.33
N ASN A 60 -18.61 9.00 -10.02
CA ASN A 60 -18.36 10.42 -10.20
C ASN A 60 -18.00 11.14 -8.89
N GLY A 61 -17.90 10.41 -7.78
CA GLY A 61 -17.60 10.98 -6.46
C GLY A 61 -18.78 11.65 -5.77
N HIS A 62 -19.98 11.61 -6.38
CA HIS A 62 -21.17 12.27 -5.83
C HIS A 62 -21.68 11.56 -4.58
N GLN A 63 -22.23 12.34 -3.65
CA GLN A 63 -22.88 11.77 -2.49
C GLN A 63 -24.02 10.80 -2.89
N ASN A 64 -24.14 9.68 -2.17
CA ASN A 64 -25.15 8.64 -2.37
C ASN A 64 -25.04 7.81 -3.67
N GLU A 65 -24.00 8.00 -4.48
CA GLU A 65 -23.85 7.28 -5.76
C GLU A 65 -23.29 5.86 -5.57
N GLY A 66 -22.36 5.66 -4.64
CA GLY A 66 -21.82 4.32 -4.35
C GLY A 66 -22.91 3.39 -3.78
N TYR A 67 -23.08 2.19 -4.34
CA TYR A 67 -24.15 1.27 -3.90
C TYR A 67 -24.02 0.85 -2.41
N ASN A 68 -22.82 0.94 -1.82
CA ASN A 68 -22.63 0.65 -0.40
C ASN A 68 -23.10 1.80 0.50
N TRP A 69 -23.23 3.02 -0.04
CA TRP A 69 -23.51 4.24 0.71
C TRP A 69 -24.70 4.10 1.67
N ALA A 70 -25.83 3.59 1.17
CA ALA A 70 -27.07 3.45 1.94
C ALA A 70 -26.97 2.46 3.11
N HIS A 71 -25.95 1.61 3.11
CA HIS A 71 -25.70 0.57 4.11
C HIS A 71 -24.62 0.95 5.13
N MET A 72 -23.96 2.11 4.94
CA MET A 72 -22.87 2.55 5.80
C MET A 72 -23.37 3.30 7.05
N PRO A 73 -22.74 3.05 8.21
CA PRO A 73 -22.98 3.86 9.40
C PRO A 73 -22.35 5.26 9.24
N ASP A 74 -22.81 6.20 10.05
CA ASP A 74 -22.22 7.53 10.09
C ASP A 74 -20.83 7.53 10.76
N PRO A 75 -19.91 8.43 10.35
CA PRO A 75 -20.05 9.32 9.20
C PRO A 75 -19.90 8.56 7.88
N ARG A 76 -20.82 8.84 6.94
CA ARG A 76 -20.78 8.31 5.58
C ARG A 76 -19.66 8.97 4.75
N PRO A 77 -19.28 8.40 3.59
CA PRO A 77 -18.21 8.94 2.76
C PRO A 77 -18.43 10.43 2.41
N LYS A 78 -17.36 11.18 2.15
CA LYS A 78 -17.50 12.56 1.70
C LYS A 78 -17.91 12.60 0.22
N ASP A 79 -18.64 13.64 -0.19
CA ASP A 79 -18.84 13.99 -1.59
C ASP A 79 -17.52 14.51 -2.17
N LEU A 80 -16.87 13.71 -3.02
CA LEU A 80 -15.58 14.04 -3.61
C LEU A 80 -15.69 14.99 -4.80
N SER A 81 -16.91 15.22 -5.30
CA SER A 81 -17.21 16.17 -6.38
C SER A 81 -17.50 17.58 -5.87
N ALA A 82 -17.73 17.74 -4.56
CA ALA A 82 -18.08 19.01 -3.92
C ALA A 82 -16.93 20.02 -3.98
N LYS A 83 -16.85 20.78 -5.07
CA LYS A 83 -15.74 21.69 -5.37
C LYS A 83 -15.39 22.66 -4.24
N GLU A 84 -16.38 23.34 -3.67
CA GLU A 84 -16.15 24.35 -2.63
C GLU A 84 -15.47 23.77 -1.39
N GLU A 85 -15.79 22.52 -1.04
CA GLU A 85 -15.19 21.85 0.11
C GLU A 85 -13.87 21.17 -0.28
N MET A 86 -13.88 20.36 -1.34
CA MET A 86 -12.73 19.55 -1.74
C MET A 86 -11.53 20.38 -2.20
N SER A 87 -11.77 21.60 -2.67
CA SER A 87 -10.69 22.53 -3.03
C SER A 87 -9.94 23.10 -1.82
N THR A 88 -10.47 22.97 -0.60
CA THR A 88 -9.81 23.46 0.62
C THR A 88 -8.71 22.53 1.12
N PHE A 89 -8.78 21.24 0.80
CA PHE A 89 -7.75 20.26 1.19
C PHE A 89 -6.51 20.37 0.32
N LYS A 90 -5.34 20.21 0.93
CA LYS A 90 -4.05 20.03 0.25
C LYS A 90 -3.93 18.62 -0.31
N ASP A 91 -3.06 18.46 -1.31
CA ASP A 91 -2.81 17.14 -1.93
C ASP A 91 -2.30 16.12 -0.89
N GLU A 92 -1.44 16.57 0.01
CA GLU A 92 -0.87 15.79 1.11
C GLU A 92 -1.92 15.38 2.15
N GLU A 93 -2.95 16.20 2.37
CA GLU A 93 -4.05 15.86 3.29
C GLU A 93 -4.95 14.78 2.70
N LEU A 94 -5.22 14.86 1.38
CA LEU A 94 -5.93 13.80 0.66
C LEU A 94 -5.11 12.49 0.66
N PHE A 95 -3.80 12.58 0.38
CA PHE A 95 -2.89 11.45 0.46
C PHE A 95 -2.88 10.85 1.88
N GLY A 96 -2.77 11.69 2.91
CA GLY A 96 -2.77 11.28 4.31
C GLY A 96 -4.07 10.60 4.72
N THR A 97 -5.21 11.05 4.21
CA THR A 97 -6.52 10.43 4.44
C THR A 97 -6.58 8.99 3.90
N ILE A 98 -6.00 8.74 2.72
CA ILE A 98 -5.98 7.43 2.06
C ILE A 98 -4.91 6.50 2.68
N SER A 99 -3.81 7.07 3.19
CA SER A 99 -2.61 6.35 3.64
C SER A 99 -2.36 6.38 5.16
N ARG A 100 -3.28 6.88 5.97
CA ARG A 100 -3.13 6.88 7.45
C ARG A 100 -3.20 5.48 8.04
N ASP A 101 -2.69 5.33 9.26
CA ASP A 101 -2.97 4.15 10.06
C ASP A 101 -4.42 4.13 10.59
N MET A 102 -4.95 2.94 10.81
CA MET A 102 -6.27 2.78 11.41
C MET A 102 -6.19 3.08 12.91
N LYS A 103 -7.04 4.01 13.38
CA LYS A 103 -7.15 4.38 14.80
C LYS A 103 -8.39 3.75 15.42
N ASP A 104 -8.26 3.35 16.68
CA ASP A 104 -9.35 2.83 17.49
C ASP A 104 -10.19 3.98 18.03
N THR A 105 -11.41 4.15 17.52
CA THR A 105 -12.30 5.25 17.92
C THR A 105 -13.24 4.86 19.06
N THR A 106 -12.94 3.80 19.81
CA THR A 106 -13.75 3.41 20.96
C THR A 106 -13.68 4.51 22.04
N PRO A 107 -14.82 5.06 22.52
CA PRO A 107 -14.81 6.03 23.61
C PRO A 107 -14.04 5.52 24.83
N GLU A 108 -13.21 6.38 25.43
CA GLU A 108 -12.42 6.15 26.66
C GLU A 108 -11.34 5.04 26.62
N LEU A 109 -11.37 4.16 25.62
CA LEU A 109 -10.47 3.02 25.49
C LEU A 109 -9.56 3.10 24.24
N GLY A 110 -10.04 3.78 23.20
CA GLY A 110 -9.37 3.89 21.91
C GLY A 110 -8.18 4.85 21.92
N ASP A 111 -7.65 5.10 20.74
CA ASP A 111 -6.57 6.04 20.53
C ASP A 111 -7.04 7.46 20.86
N LYS A 112 -6.13 8.29 21.40
CA LYS A 112 -6.38 9.73 21.53
C LYS A 112 -6.32 10.34 20.14
N ILE A 113 -7.43 10.92 19.70
CA ILE A 113 -7.58 11.53 18.39
C ILE A 113 -7.61 13.04 18.61
N GLY A 114 -6.68 13.75 17.98
CA GLY A 114 -6.64 15.22 18.01
C GLY A 114 -7.77 15.81 17.16
N ASP A 115 -8.14 17.06 17.43
CA ASP A 115 -9.23 17.75 16.72
C ASP A 115 -8.98 17.87 15.21
N ASP A 116 -7.71 17.94 14.81
CA ASP A 116 -7.28 18.04 13.40
C ASP A 116 -7.01 16.66 12.74
N GLU A 117 -7.24 15.56 13.44
CA GLU A 117 -6.94 14.21 12.94
C GLU A 117 -8.17 13.53 12.35
N PHE A 118 -8.09 13.17 11.07
CA PHE A 118 -9.11 12.33 10.45
C PHE A 118 -9.01 10.89 10.96
N ALA A 119 -9.97 10.48 11.80
CA ALA A 119 -10.07 9.13 12.34
C ALA A 119 -11.50 8.59 12.21
N VAL A 120 -11.78 7.97 11.06
CA VAL A 120 -13.06 7.29 10.82
C VAL A 120 -12.80 5.81 10.53
N PRO A 121 -13.38 4.86 11.28
CA PRO A 121 -13.12 3.43 11.05
C PRO A 121 -13.64 2.96 9.69
N THR A 122 -14.68 3.61 9.17
CA THR A 122 -15.41 3.20 7.97
C THR A 122 -14.67 3.47 6.65
N MET A 123 -13.71 4.39 6.65
CA MET A 123 -12.80 4.61 5.52
C MET A 123 -11.51 3.81 5.76
N PRO A 124 -11.25 2.73 4.98
CA PRO A 124 -10.09 1.88 5.19
C PRO A 124 -8.80 2.58 4.78
N THR A 125 -7.69 2.15 5.38
CA THR A 125 -6.35 2.52 4.92
C THR A 125 -5.94 1.71 3.69
N PHE A 126 -5.21 2.34 2.79
CA PHE A 126 -4.56 1.69 1.64
C PHE A 126 -3.04 1.67 1.75
N LYS A 127 -2.47 2.21 2.84
CA LYS A 127 -1.03 2.29 3.13
C LYS A 127 -0.29 0.97 2.94
N TYR A 128 -0.91 -0.13 3.36
CA TYR A 128 -0.31 -1.47 3.34
C TYR A 128 -0.71 -2.29 2.11
N THR A 129 -1.47 -1.70 1.19
CA THR A 129 -2.02 -2.35 -0.01
C THR A 129 -1.42 -1.78 -1.29
N LEU A 130 -1.36 -0.45 -1.38
CA LEU A 130 -0.94 0.29 -2.56
C LEU A 130 0.45 0.90 -2.34
N SER A 131 1.17 1.16 -3.44
CA SER A 131 2.42 1.94 -3.40
C SER A 131 2.14 3.43 -3.17
N GLU A 132 3.15 4.21 -2.76
CA GLU A 132 3.01 5.67 -2.60
C GLU A 132 2.55 6.34 -3.91
N GLU A 133 3.15 5.96 -5.04
CA GLU A 133 2.79 6.46 -6.37
C GLU A 133 1.34 6.09 -6.77
N GLU A 134 0.86 4.89 -6.41
CA GLU A 134 -0.53 4.49 -6.65
C GLU A 134 -1.53 5.32 -5.82
N ILE A 135 -1.17 5.69 -4.59
CA ILE A 135 -2.00 6.57 -3.76
C ILE A 135 -1.99 7.99 -4.35
N TRP A 136 -0.84 8.50 -4.80
CA TRP A 136 -0.78 9.77 -5.54
C TRP A 136 -1.61 9.74 -6.83
N ALA A 137 -1.64 8.59 -7.52
CA ALA A 137 -2.50 8.41 -8.68
C ALA A 137 -3.98 8.57 -8.31
N ILE A 138 -4.43 7.95 -7.22
CA ILE A 138 -5.79 8.12 -6.71
C ILE A 138 -6.06 9.59 -6.37
N VAL A 139 -5.15 10.29 -5.69
CA VAL A 139 -5.31 11.72 -5.39
C VAL A 139 -5.43 12.53 -6.68
N ALA A 140 -4.61 12.24 -7.70
CA ALA A 140 -4.68 12.89 -9.00
C ALA A 140 -6.05 12.71 -9.66
N TYR A 141 -6.61 11.50 -9.64
CA TYR A 141 -7.95 11.24 -10.15
C TYR A 141 -9.03 11.93 -9.32
N VAL A 142 -8.96 11.84 -7.99
CA VAL A 142 -9.92 12.51 -7.08
C VAL A 142 -9.95 14.01 -7.33
N ARG A 143 -8.81 14.66 -7.61
CA ARG A 143 -8.76 16.08 -8.01
C ARG A 143 -9.63 16.38 -9.24
N THR A 144 -9.68 15.46 -10.20
CA THR A 144 -10.50 15.66 -11.41
C THR A 144 -12.00 15.66 -11.12
N LEU A 145 -12.46 14.92 -10.09
CA LEU A 145 -13.87 14.83 -9.72
C LEU A 145 -14.48 16.17 -9.28
N HIS A 146 -13.64 17.10 -8.80
CA HIS A 146 -14.03 18.45 -8.41
C HIS A 146 -13.35 19.55 -9.25
N GLY A 147 -12.91 19.21 -10.46
CA GLY A 147 -12.39 20.18 -11.44
C GLY A 147 -11.01 20.77 -11.09
N MET A 148 -10.24 20.10 -10.23
CA MET A 148 -8.87 20.46 -9.89
C MET A 148 -7.86 19.52 -10.56
N LYS A 149 -6.59 19.83 -10.37
CA LYS A 149 -5.44 19.07 -10.82
C LYS A 149 -4.51 18.83 -9.64
N LEU A 150 -3.83 17.69 -9.62
CA LEU A 150 -2.73 17.46 -8.69
C LEU A 150 -1.67 18.54 -8.88
N THR A 151 -1.20 19.11 -7.77
CA THR A 151 -0.12 20.10 -7.69
C THR A 151 1.14 19.54 -7.03
N TYR A 152 1.02 18.47 -6.25
CA TYR A 152 2.14 17.75 -5.65
C TYR A 152 3.13 17.22 -6.69
N ASP A 153 4.43 17.46 -6.47
CA ASP A 153 5.51 17.02 -7.35
C ASP A 153 5.91 15.56 -7.07
N VAL A 154 5.15 14.64 -7.67
CA VAL A 154 5.37 13.18 -7.54
C VAL A 154 6.74 12.76 -8.07
N GLU A 155 7.22 13.37 -9.16
CA GLU A 155 8.55 13.04 -9.74
C GLU A 155 9.68 13.60 -8.88
N GLY A 156 9.53 14.82 -8.35
CA GLY A 156 10.44 15.38 -7.36
C GLY A 156 10.55 14.49 -6.12
N ARG A 157 9.41 13.97 -5.63
CA ARG A 157 9.37 13.03 -4.51
C ARG A 157 10.09 11.72 -4.81
N LYS A 158 9.87 11.14 -5.99
CA LYS A 158 10.60 9.94 -6.45
C LYS A 158 12.10 10.16 -6.46
N LYS A 159 12.54 11.31 -7.00
CA LYS A 159 13.95 11.69 -7.06
C LYS A 159 14.54 11.89 -5.67
N GLU A 160 13.84 12.58 -4.77
CA GLU A 160 14.26 12.76 -3.37
C GLU A 160 14.54 11.40 -2.68
N LEU A 161 13.66 10.42 -2.87
CA LEU A 161 13.83 9.08 -2.32
C LEU A 161 15.05 8.34 -2.91
N GLN A 162 15.30 8.50 -4.21
CA GLN A 162 16.47 7.92 -4.88
C GLN A 162 17.77 8.56 -4.40
N ASP A 163 17.81 9.90 -4.28
CA ASP A 163 18.97 10.65 -3.78
C ASP A 163 19.28 10.25 -2.33
N ARG A 164 18.25 10.09 -1.49
CA ARG A 164 18.39 9.60 -0.11
C ARG A 164 18.92 8.17 -0.03
N LEU A 165 18.46 7.28 -0.91
CA LEU A 165 18.99 5.92 -1.02
C LEU A 165 20.47 5.93 -1.39
N GLN A 166 20.85 6.74 -2.38
CA GLN A 166 22.25 6.87 -2.79
C GLN A 166 23.13 7.41 -1.65
N ALA A 167 22.67 8.45 -0.95
CA ALA A 167 23.39 9.02 0.19
C ALA A 167 23.53 8.00 1.35
N ALA A 168 22.49 7.23 1.66
CA ALA A 168 22.54 6.20 2.68
C ALA A 168 23.49 5.05 2.30
N GLN A 169 23.53 4.67 1.02
CA GLN A 169 24.46 3.67 0.52
C GLN A 169 25.91 4.14 0.66
N GLN A 170 26.20 5.39 0.30
CA GLN A 170 27.54 5.99 0.47
C GLN A 170 27.99 5.99 1.94
N LYS A 171 27.10 6.37 2.86
CA LYS A 171 27.40 6.33 4.31
C LYS A 171 27.69 4.91 4.80
N PHE A 172 26.91 3.92 4.35
CA PHE A 172 27.13 2.52 4.69
C PHE A 172 28.49 2.02 4.18
N ASP A 173 28.82 2.34 2.92
CA ASP A 173 30.10 1.94 2.32
C ASP A 173 31.30 2.58 3.05
N GLN A 174 31.18 3.85 3.45
CA GLN A 174 32.19 4.54 4.25
C GLN A 174 32.35 3.94 5.65
N ALA A 175 31.23 3.66 6.34
CA ALA A 175 31.26 3.03 7.66
C ALA A 175 31.89 1.63 7.60
N LYS A 176 31.59 0.88 6.53
CA LYS A 176 32.16 -0.45 6.30
C LYS A 176 33.68 -0.37 6.08
N GLN A 177 34.14 0.56 5.23
CA GLN A 177 35.58 0.79 5.02
C GLN A 177 36.30 1.20 6.31
N ALA A 178 35.68 2.08 7.11
CA ALA A 178 36.25 2.50 8.40
C ALA A 178 36.39 1.34 9.39
N LEU A 179 35.40 0.43 9.43
CA LEU A 179 35.47 -0.79 10.24
C LEU A 179 36.59 -1.71 9.75
N GLU A 180 36.67 -1.98 8.44
CA GLU A 180 37.72 -2.82 7.84
C GLU A 180 39.14 -2.25 8.13
N GLU A 181 39.30 -0.92 8.08
CA GLU A 181 40.56 -0.25 8.44
C GLU A 181 40.88 -0.35 9.93
N ALA A 182 39.87 -0.22 10.80
CA ALA A 182 40.03 -0.32 12.26
C ALA A 182 40.39 -1.75 12.68
N GLU A 183 39.73 -2.76 12.11
CA GLU A 183 40.04 -4.18 12.31
C GLU A 183 41.48 -4.49 11.88
N LYS A 184 41.92 -3.97 10.73
CA LYS A 184 43.31 -4.13 10.28
C LYS A 184 44.31 -3.50 11.25
N LYS A 185 44.05 -2.28 11.72
CA LYS A 185 44.92 -1.60 12.70
C LYS A 185 44.97 -2.34 14.03
N ALA A 186 43.82 -2.83 14.51
CA ALA A 186 43.73 -3.62 15.74
C ALA A 186 44.52 -4.94 15.62
N ALA A 187 44.43 -5.63 14.48
CA ALA A 187 45.19 -6.84 14.20
C ALA A 187 46.71 -6.58 14.19
N GLU A 188 47.16 -5.51 13.52
CA GLU A 188 48.59 -5.13 13.49
C GLU A 188 49.11 -4.74 14.89
N GLU A 189 48.30 -4.10 15.72
CA GLU A 189 48.69 -3.77 17.11
C GLU A 189 48.73 -4.99 18.02
N ALA A 190 47.77 -5.91 17.88
CA ALA A 190 47.70 -7.16 18.62
C ALA A 190 48.93 -8.05 18.31
N GLU A 191 49.29 -8.19 17.03
CA GLU A 191 50.49 -8.90 16.58
C GLU A 191 51.77 -8.30 17.20
N LYS A 192 51.90 -6.97 17.21
CA LYS A 192 53.06 -6.28 17.82
C LYS A 192 53.15 -6.46 19.34
N LYS A 193 52.01 -6.61 20.02
CA LYS A 193 51.95 -6.77 21.49
C LYS A 193 51.98 -8.24 21.93
N GLY A 194 51.86 -9.19 21.01
CA GLY A 194 51.79 -10.63 21.32
C GLY A 194 50.51 -11.02 22.08
N VAL A 195 49.43 -10.25 21.90
CA VAL A 195 48.13 -10.45 22.57
C VAL A 195 47.07 -10.70 21.49
N GLU A 196 46.00 -11.42 21.81
CA GLU A 196 44.85 -11.57 20.90
C GLU A 196 44.11 -10.23 20.69
N THR A 197 43.40 -10.11 19.57
CA THR A 197 42.60 -8.93 19.23
C THR A 197 41.43 -8.77 20.20
N ASP A 198 41.29 -7.58 20.79
CA ASP A 198 40.17 -7.23 21.67
C ASP A 198 39.00 -6.68 20.83
N ASP A 199 37.85 -7.37 20.86
CA ASP A 199 36.61 -6.95 20.18
C ASP A 199 36.14 -5.55 20.61
N ALA A 200 36.54 -5.09 21.81
CA ALA A 200 36.23 -3.73 22.27
C ALA A 200 36.94 -2.65 21.42
N ALA A 201 38.03 -2.98 20.72
CA ALA A 201 38.81 -2.03 19.94
C ALA A 201 38.07 -1.47 18.71
N THR A 202 37.08 -2.20 18.19
CA THR A 202 36.29 -1.81 17.00
C THR A 202 34.81 -1.60 17.30
N SER A 203 34.41 -1.65 18.57
CA SER A 203 33.01 -1.54 19.00
C SER A 203 32.34 -0.27 18.48
N LYS A 204 33.09 0.84 18.39
CA LYS A 204 32.57 2.13 17.91
C LYS A 204 32.26 2.09 16.41
N GLU A 205 33.17 1.53 15.60
CA GLU A 205 33.00 1.38 14.16
C GLU A 205 31.87 0.39 13.83
N GLN A 206 31.71 -0.67 14.64
CA GLN A 206 30.59 -1.61 14.53
C GLN A 206 29.24 -0.93 14.80
N GLU A 207 29.14 -0.08 15.81
CA GLU A 207 27.92 0.71 16.09
C GLU A 207 27.60 1.69 14.95
N VAL A 208 28.61 2.37 14.40
CA VAL A 208 28.45 3.27 13.25
C VAL A 208 27.96 2.50 12.02
N LEU A 209 28.53 1.33 11.73
CA LEU A 209 28.09 0.47 10.64
C LEU A 209 26.65 -0.02 10.85
N ALA A 210 26.28 -0.41 12.08
CA ALA A 210 24.92 -0.84 12.41
C ALA A 210 23.90 0.30 12.21
N ALA A 211 24.24 1.52 12.62
CA ALA A 211 23.40 2.70 12.37
C ALA A 211 23.27 3.00 10.87
N ALA A 212 24.37 2.98 10.12
CA ALA A 212 24.37 3.20 8.67
C ALA A 212 23.59 2.10 7.92
N ALA A 213 23.69 0.84 8.35
CA ALA A 213 22.91 -0.27 7.81
C ALA A 213 21.42 -0.06 8.02
N LYS A 214 21.01 0.40 9.21
CA LYS A 214 19.61 0.75 9.50
C LYS A 214 19.11 1.91 8.63
N GLU A 215 19.90 2.97 8.48
CA GLU A 215 19.57 4.09 7.57
C GLU A 215 19.39 3.61 6.12
N LEU A 216 20.31 2.76 5.65
CA LEU A 216 20.28 2.19 4.31
C LEU A 216 19.02 1.34 4.07
N GLU A 217 18.66 0.46 5.02
CA GLU A 217 17.46 -0.35 4.89
C GLU A 217 16.17 0.47 4.90
N ILE A 218 16.10 1.55 5.70
CA ILE A 218 14.98 2.50 5.66
C ILE A 218 14.89 3.18 4.29
N ALA A 219 16.01 3.68 3.76
CA ALA A 219 16.04 4.37 2.47
C ALA A 219 15.71 3.43 1.30
N LYS A 220 16.22 2.20 1.31
CA LYS A 220 15.88 1.14 0.34
C LYS A 220 14.39 0.84 0.37
N THR A 221 13.83 0.65 1.56
CA THR A 221 12.41 0.33 1.73
C THR A 221 11.53 1.48 1.24
N ALA A 222 11.86 2.73 1.58
CA ALA A 222 11.12 3.90 1.11
C ALA A 222 11.17 4.04 -0.42
N ALA A 223 12.35 3.93 -1.03
CA ALA A 223 12.50 4.01 -2.49
C ALA A 223 11.79 2.86 -3.23
N ALA A 224 11.83 1.64 -2.68
CA ALA A 224 11.12 0.50 -3.25
C ALA A 224 9.60 0.65 -3.15
N ASN A 225 9.08 1.01 -1.96
CA ASN A 225 7.65 1.14 -1.71
C ASN A 225 7.01 2.33 -2.43
N PHE A 226 7.82 3.23 -3.01
CA PHE A 226 7.30 4.33 -3.80
C PHE A 226 6.56 3.83 -5.05
N SER A 227 7.24 3.05 -5.89
CA SER A 227 6.68 2.52 -7.14
C SER A 227 6.17 1.08 -7.05
N THR A 228 6.50 0.35 -5.98
CA THR A 228 6.06 -1.04 -5.81
C THR A 228 5.16 -1.19 -4.59
N ARG A 229 4.13 -2.03 -4.71
CA ARG A 229 3.25 -2.33 -3.58
C ARG A 229 4.06 -2.97 -2.43
N PRO A 230 3.72 -2.66 -1.16
CA PRO A 230 4.41 -3.24 -0.01
C PRO A 230 4.44 -4.76 -0.07
N LYS A 231 5.62 -5.36 0.09
CA LYS A 231 5.76 -6.82 0.19
C LYS A 231 5.25 -7.31 1.54
N TYR A 232 4.58 -8.44 1.53
CA TYR A 232 4.02 -9.04 2.74
C TYR A 232 5.07 -9.88 3.47
N ALA A 233 5.20 -9.67 4.78
CA ALA A 233 5.97 -10.57 5.62
C ALA A 233 5.29 -11.95 5.67
N ALA A 234 6.09 -13.01 5.77
CA ALA A 234 5.55 -14.35 5.97
C ALA A 234 4.78 -14.38 7.30
N VAL A 235 3.53 -14.85 7.26
CA VAL A 235 2.70 -14.96 8.46
C VAL A 235 3.13 -16.18 9.27
N PRO A 236 3.73 -16.01 10.47
CA PRO A 236 4.06 -17.15 11.30
C PRO A 236 2.79 -17.92 11.67
N ARG A 237 2.90 -19.24 11.83
CA ARG A 237 1.80 -20.05 12.36
C ARG A 237 1.60 -19.64 13.81
N LEU A 238 0.49 -18.93 14.09
CA LEU A 238 0.13 -18.53 15.44
C LEU A 238 -0.66 -19.63 16.16
N GLU A 239 -0.40 -19.81 17.45
CA GLU A 239 -1.22 -20.66 18.31
C GLU A 239 -2.55 -19.97 18.62
N LEU A 240 -3.62 -20.54 18.06
CA LEU A 240 -4.99 -20.07 18.25
C LEU A 240 -5.73 -20.89 19.31
N THR A 241 -5.14 -21.95 19.85
CA THR A 241 -5.73 -22.68 20.98
C THR A 241 -5.52 -21.87 22.26
N VAL A 242 -6.61 -21.45 22.89
CA VAL A 242 -6.61 -20.70 24.15
C VAL A 242 -7.69 -21.25 25.08
N SER A 243 -7.62 -20.95 26.38
CA SER A 243 -8.67 -21.34 27.30
C SER A 243 -10.02 -20.67 26.93
N PRO A 244 -11.17 -21.27 27.29
CA PRO A 244 -12.48 -20.70 26.99
C PRO A 244 -12.65 -19.26 27.50
N THR A 245 -12.18 -18.97 28.72
CA THR A 245 -12.24 -17.62 29.31
C THR A 245 -11.41 -16.60 28.53
N VAL A 246 -10.22 -16.99 28.05
CA VAL A 246 -9.40 -16.12 27.19
C VAL A 246 -10.06 -15.93 25.83
N SER A 247 -10.67 -16.97 25.26
CA SER A 247 -11.40 -16.89 23.99
C SER A 247 -12.55 -15.90 24.06
N VAL A 248 -13.34 -15.90 25.14
CA VAL A 248 -14.46 -14.96 25.33
C VAL A 248 -13.93 -13.51 25.36
N LYS A 249 -12.92 -13.24 26.19
CA LYS A 249 -12.31 -11.89 26.28
C LYS A 249 -11.76 -11.42 24.93
N LEU A 250 -11.07 -12.29 24.19
CA LEU A 250 -10.57 -11.96 22.86
C LEU A 250 -11.69 -11.71 21.85
N SER A 251 -12.81 -12.42 21.94
CA SER A 251 -13.96 -12.20 21.06
C SER A 251 -14.64 -10.84 21.30
N GLU A 252 -14.69 -10.38 22.56
CA GLU A 252 -15.21 -9.04 22.91
C GLU A 252 -14.29 -7.94 22.37
N ILE A 253 -12.97 -8.09 22.56
CA ILE A 253 -11.96 -7.20 21.97
C ILE A 253 -12.09 -7.21 20.44
N GLY A 254 -12.22 -8.39 19.84
CA GLY A 254 -12.37 -8.55 18.39
C GLY A 254 -13.60 -7.86 17.83
N LYS A 255 -14.75 -7.98 18.52
CA LYS A 255 -16.00 -7.28 18.14
C LYS A 255 -15.82 -5.78 18.15
N ARG A 256 -15.16 -5.25 19.18
CA ARG A 256 -14.87 -3.82 19.31
C ARG A 256 -13.93 -3.33 18.20
N LEU A 257 -12.84 -4.04 17.94
CA LEU A 257 -11.91 -3.73 16.85
C LEU A 257 -12.58 -3.80 15.47
N TYR A 258 -13.47 -4.78 15.27
CA TYR A 258 -14.27 -4.96 14.06
C TYR A 258 -15.13 -3.72 13.77
N LEU A 259 -15.71 -3.08 14.80
CA LEU A 259 -16.57 -1.91 14.65
C LEU A 259 -15.79 -0.59 14.64
N ASN A 260 -14.85 -0.43 15.57
CA ASN A 260 -14.35 0.89 15.97
C ASN A 260 -12.91 1.18 15.55
N LYS A 261 -12.12 0.18 15.14
CA LYS A 261 -10.74 0.40 14.67
C LYS A 261 -10.61 0.14 13.20
N TYR A 262 -10.99 -1.05 12.78
CA TYR A 262 -10.81 -1.51 11.41
C TYR A 262 -12.06 -1.37 10.56
N GLY A 263 -13.18 -0.95 11.16
CA GLY A 263 -14.45 -0.68 10.48
C GLY A 263 -14.88 -1.77 9.50
N CYS A 264 -14.66 -3.03 9.87
CA CYS A 264 -14.98 -4.18 9.02
C CYS A 264 -16.46 -4.19 8.63
N ASN A 265 -17.32 -3.67 9.51
CA ASN A 265 -18.74 -3.46 9.27
C ASN A 265 -19.06 -2.46 8.15
N ALA A 266 -18.13 -1.60 7.75
CA ALA A 266 -18.36 -0.69 6.63
C ALA A 266 -18.45 -1.44 5.29
N CYS A 267 -17.78 -2.58 5.17
CA CYS A 267 -17.83 -3.44 3.99
C CYS A 267 -18.63 -4.72 4.22
N HIS A 268 -18.54 -5.32 5.40
CA HIS A 268 -19.14 -6.61 5.71
C HIS A 268 -20.38 -6.49 6.60
N ARG A 269 -21.42 -7.21 6.26
CA ARG A 269 -22.60 -7.33 7.12
C ARG A 269 -22.55 -8.50 8.09
N VAL A 270 -23.16 -8.29 9.26
CA VAL A 270 -23.51 -9.31 10.25
C VAL A 270 -24.94 -9.03 10.70
N GLY A 271 -25.83 -9.99 10.50
CA GLY A 271 -27.26 -9.79 10.52
C GLY A 271 -27.67 -8.78 9.45
N ASP A 272 -28.56 -7.87 9.83
CA ASP A 272 -29.03 -6.80 8.95
C ASP A 272 -28.13 -5.55 8.97
N ALA A 273 -27.08 -5.55 9.80
CA ALA A 273 -26.21 -4.39 10.00
C ALA A 273 -24.89 -4.50 9.23
N GLY A 274 -24.48 -3.39 8.60
CA GLY A 274 -23.20 -3.23 7.91
C GLY A 274 -23.31 -3.21 6.38
N GLY A 275 -22.16 -3.08 5.73
CA GLY A 275 -22.03 -2.91 4.28
C GLY A 275 -22.25 -4.19 3.48
N VAL A 276 -22.31 -3.99 2.16
CA VAL A 276 -22.61 -5.03 1.16
C VAL A 276 -21.46 -5.21 0.14
N VAL A 277 -20.34 -4.50 0.31
CA VAL A 277 -19.13 -4.64 -0.52
C VAL A 277 -18.46 -5.98 -0.26
N GLY A 278 -18.34 -6.35 1.01
CA GLY A 278 -17.81 -7.61 1.47
C GLY A 278 -18.92 -8.65 1.65
N PRO A 279 -18.61 -9.95 1.55
CA PRO A 279 -19.58 -11.00 1.84
C PRO A 279 -20.09 -10.92 3.29
N ALA A 280 -21.34 -11.34 3.49
CA ALA A 280 -21.93 -11.50 4.81
C ALA A 280 -21.13 -12.48 5.69
N LEU A 281 -20.90 -12.10 6.95
CA LEU A 281 -20.02 -12.82 7.89
C LEU A 281 -20.78 -13.59 8.96
N ASP A 282 -22.11 -13.61 8.93
CA ASP A 282 -23.02 -14.31 9.87
C ASP A 282 -22.62 -15.74 10.20
N ARG A 283 -22.00 -16.42 9.22
CA ARG A 283 -21.61 -17.82 9.29
C ARG A 283 -20.11 -18.03 9.18
N ALA A 284 -19.31 -16.99 9.40
CA ALA A 284 -17.85 -17.05 9.30
C ALA A 284 -17.28 -18.16 10.20
N GLY A 285 -17.72 -18.24 11.45
CA GLY A 285 -17.26 -19.24 12.42
C GLY A 285 -17.73 -20.68 12.14
N PHE A 286 -18.69 -20.86 11.24
CA PHE A 286 -19.09 -22.18 10.73
C PHE A 286 -18.33 -22.56 9.45
N ARG A 287 -18.07 -21.58 8.57
CA ARG A 287 -17.54 -21.82 7.22
C ARG A 287 -16.02 -21.72 7.11
N LEU A 288 -15.39 -20.90 7.95
CA LEU A 288 -13.99 -20.50 7.81
C LEU A 288 -13.14 -21.09 8.94
N ASN A 289 -11.93 -21.51 8.58
CA ASN A 289 -10.92 -21.96 9.52
C ASN A 289 -10.24 -20.74 10.19
N SER A 290 -10.06 -20.76 11.51
CA SER A 290 -9.46 -19.64 12.26
C SER A 290 -8.04 -19.26 11.79
N THR A 291 -7.18 -20.23 11.44
CA THR A 291 -5.85 -19.94 10.87
C THR A 291 -5.96 -19.28 9.49
N TRP A 292 -6.96 -19.67 8.69
CA TRP A 292 -7.23 -19.04 7.41
C TRP A 292 -7.70 -17.60 7.61
N VAL A 293 -8.64 -17.37 8.53
CA VAL A 293 -9.16 -16.03 8.86
C VAL A 293 -8.03 -15.12 9.34
N TYR A 294 -7.20 -15.60 10.26
CA TYR A 294 -6.05 -14.85 10.77
C TYR A 294 -5.11 -14.38 9.65
N ARG A 295 -4.77 -15.28 8.72
CA ARG A 295 -3.91 -14.95 7.56
C ARG A 295 -4.60 -13.98 6.61
N TRP A 296 -5.90 -14.19 6.36
CA TRP A 296 -6.68 -13.37 5.46
C TRP A 296 -6.78 -11.92 5.94
N VAL A 297 -7.10 -11.68 7.22
CA VAL A 297 -7.22 -10.32 7.76
C VAL A 297 -5.87 -9.61 7.90
N LYS A 298 -4.77 -10.36 8.01
CA LYS A 298 -3.40 -9.82 8.07
C LYS A 298 -2.87 -9.41 6.70
N TYR A 299 -3.02 -10.26 5.68
CA TYR A 299 -2.43 -10.05 4.36
C TYR A 299 -3.31 -10.63 3.24
N PRO A 300 -4.47 -10.02 2.97
CA PRO A 300 -5.45 -10.58 2.03
C PRO A 300 -4.89 -10.72 0.60
N GLN A 301 -4.08 -9.77 0.15
CA GLN A 301 -3.42 -9.79 -1.17
C GLN A 301 -2.39 -10.91 -1.32
N SER A 302 -1.78 -11.38 -0.23
CA SER A 302 -0.86 -12.54 -0.28
C SER A 302 -1.60 -13.84 -0.59
N MET A 303 -2.90 -13.89 -0.27
CA MET A 303 -3.76 -15.05 -0.49
C MET A 303 -4.55 -14.93 -1.79
N LYS A 304 -5.01 -13.72 -2.11
CA LYS A 304 -5.69 -13.39 -3.36
C LYS A 304 -5.21 -12.01 -3.83
N PRO A 305 -4.28 -11.93 -4.79
CA PRO A 305 -3.67 -10.66 -5.23
C PRO A 305 -4.68 -9.56 -5.59
N GLU A 306 -5.72 -9.92 -6.35
CA GLU A 306 -6.75 -8.99 -6.85
C GLU A 306 -7.97 -8.85 -5.90
N THR A 307 -7.77 -9.06 -4.60
CA THR A 307 -8.86 -8.88 -3.63
C THR A 307 -9.08 -7.40 -3.32
N ARG A 308 -10.34 -6.98 -3.33
CA ARG A 308 -10.76 -5.63 -2.95
C ARG A 308 -10.57 -5.33 -1.46
N MET A 309 -10.48 -6.36 -0.61
CA MET A 309 -10.25 -6.16 0.83
C MET A 309 -8.81 -5.67 1.04
N PRO A 310 -8.60 -4.42 1.49
CA PRO A 310 -7.24 -3.92 1.69
C PRO A 310 -6.59 -4.57 2.90
N ASN A 311 -5.26 -4.56 2.92
CA ASN A 311 -4.49 -4.78 4.14
C ASN A 311 -4.63 -3.54 5.05
N LEU A 312 -5.26 -3.73 6.20
CA LEU A 312 -5.55 -2.66 7.16
C LEU A 312 -4.45 -2.47 8.22
N GLY A 313 -3.32 -3.18 8.12
CA GLY A 313 -2.18 -3.03 9.04
C GLY A 313 -2.40 -3.67 10.41
N LEU A 314 -3.16 -4.77 10.49
CA LEU A 314 -3.48 -5.41 11.77
C LEU A 314 -2.21 -5.91 12.49
N SER A 315 -2.13 -5.62 13.78
CA SER A 315 -1.20 -6.30 14.69
C SER A 315 -1.58 -7.77 14.83
N ASP A 316 -0.64 -8.62 15.26
CA ASP A 316 -0.92 -10.05 15.48
C ASP A 316 -1.96 -10.27 16.59
N GLN A 317 -1.97 -9.41 17.60
CA GLN A 317 -2.95 -9.44 18.68
C GLN A 317 -4.35 -9.06 18.20
N ASP A 318 -4.45 -8.00 17.39
CA ASP A 318 -5.72 -7.53 16.83
C ASP A 318 -6.29 -8.56 15.84
N ALA A 319 -5.45 -9.13 14.98
CA ALA A 319 -5.84 -10.20 14.05
C ALA A 319 -6.32 -11.46 14.80
N LYS A 320 -5.66 -11.83 15.91
CA LYS A 320 -6.11 -12.93 16.77
C LYS A 320 -7.47 -12.62 17.40
N ALA A 321 -7.66 -11.43 17.95
CA ALA A 321 -8.93 -11.02 18.55
C ALA A 321 -10.09 -11.01 17.54
N ILE A 322 -9.88 -10.43 16.35
CA ILE A 322 -10.86 -10.45 15.25
C ILE A 322 -11.17 -11.89 14.82
N THR A 323 -10.16 -12.75 14.73
CA THR A 323 -10.35 -14.17 14.41
C THR A 323 -11.25 -14.87 15.45
N MET A 324 -11.04 -14.59 16.74
CA MET A 324 -11.89 -15.13 17.81
C MET A 324 -13.33 -14.64 17.68
N TYR A 325 -13.53 -13.33 17.44
CA TYR A 325 -14.86 -12.76 17.22
C TYR A 325 -15.58 -13.41 16.03
N LEU A 326 -14.94 -13.47 14.87
CA LEU A 326 -15.54 -14.10 13.68
C LEU A 326 -15.84 -15.59 13.90
N GLY A 327 -15.06 -16.28 14.74
CA GLY A 327 -15.30 -17.66 15.16
C GLY A 327 -16.61 -17.87 15.94
N THR A 328 -17.13 -16.81 16.57
CA THR A 328 -18.42 -16.81 17.28
C THR A 328 -19.62 -16.66 16.35
N LEU A 329 -19.41 -16.15 15.12
CA LEU A 329 -20.48 -15.92 14.15
C LEU A 329 -20.92 -17.23 13.50
N ARG A 330 -21.96 -17.85 14.08
CA ARG A 330 -22.46 -19.19 13.73
C ARG A 330 -23.96 -19.20 13.46
N ALA A 331 -24.46 -18.20 12.73
CA ALA A 331 -25.86 -18.17 12.34
C ALA A 331 -26.29 -19.48 11.63
N PRO A 332 -27.56 -19.89 11.76
CA PRO A 332 -28.07 -21.09 11.10
C PRO A 332 -27.93 -20.99 9.58
N ARG A 333 -28.01 -22.13 8.89
CA ARG A 333 -28.03 -22.14 7.42
C ARG A 333 -29.29 -21.41 6.96
N PRO A 334 -29.18 -20.42 6.04
CA PRO A 334 -30.36 -19.76 5.50
C PRO A 334 -31.22 -20.79 4.76
N GLU A 335 -32.54 -20.68 4.92
CA GLU A 335 -33.51 -21.61 4.32
C GLU A 335 -33.50 -21.54 2.78
N GLN A 336 -33.17 -20.37 2.23
CA GLN A 336 -32.98 -20.19 0.79
C GLN A 336 -31.52 -19.87 0.43
N PRO A 337 -31.05 -20.24 -0.78
CA PRO A 337 -29.75 -19.81 -1.27
C PRO A 337 -29.62 -18.29 -1.23
N ILE A 338 -28.47 -17.79 -0.76
CA ILE A 338 -28.18 -16.36 -0.79
C ILE A 338 -28.19 -15.92 -2.26
N ALA A 339 -29.05 -14.95 -2.59
CA ALA A 339 -29.14 -14.41 -3.95
C ALA A 339 -27.74 -13.99 -4.42
N LYS A 340 -27.35 -14.38 -5.63
CA LYS A 340 -26.12 -13.88 -6.23
C LYS A 340 -26.29 -12.38 -6.42
N VAL A 341 -25.38 -11.58 -5.86
CA VAL A 341 -25.30 -10.15 -6.16
C VAL A 341 -25.03 -10.04 -7.66
N SER A 342 -25.93 -9.37 -8.40
CA SER A 342 -25.71 -9.07 -9.81
C SER A 342 -24.47 -8.17 -9.91
N ASN A 343 -23.45 -8.64 -10.62
CA ASN A 343 -22.23 -7.88 -10.89
C ASN A 343 -22.52 -6.61 -11.68
#